data_AF-A0A674ASK0-F1
#
_entry.id   AF-A0A674ASK0-F1
#
_cell.length_a   1.000
_cell.length_b   1.000
_cell.length_c   1.000
_cell.angle_alpha   90.00
_cell.angle_beta   90.00
_cell.angle_gamma   90.00
#
_symmetry.space_group_name_H-M   'P 1'
#
loop_
_entity.id
_entity.type
_entity.pdbx_description
1 polymer ?
#
loop_
_entity_poly.entity_id
_entity_poly.type
_entity_poly.pdbx_seq_one_letter_code
_entity_poly.pdbx_strand_id
1 'polypeptide(L)'
;MGPAAAIEKIQSFLVGSPLRSVAAPSPPSYLHHYRPFHRQHRDRQRSSLLSLADKMTAVMDLNQIAIACSAIAVVEHDIETPHGVLHVTMRGTPKGNRPVILTYHDIGLNHKSCFNTLFNFEDMQEITSHFAVVHVDAPGQQEGAPPFPTGYQYPTMDELSEMLPSVMTQLKVNSVIGIGVGAGAYILSRLALNEPALVEGLVLINVDPCAKGWMDWAASKMSGWTSNLVDIVMAHHFSDDELSDNQEITQTYRLHIAQDINQENLALFCNAYNSRRDLEIERPVSGLTDDTVNTLTCTSLLVVGDTSPAVDAVVECNSRLNPTKTTLLKMQDCGGLPQVIQPGKLAEAFKYFVQGMGYMTLNNGLPTASMTRLVRSRTHSTSSMGSVEGSRSRTHTQLEGATAAGPGVEQARPQTMEVSC
;
A
#
# COMPACT_ATOMS: atom_id res chain seq x y z
N MET A 1 -26.15 19.60 -9.11
CA MET A 1 -25.02 18.83 -9.68
C MET A 1 -24.13 18.46 -8.53
N GLY A 2 -23.97 17.16 -8.25
CA GLY A 2 -23.15 16.70 -7.13
C GLY A 2 -21.66 16.97 -7.36
N PRO A 3 -20.84 16.93 -6.30
CA PRO A 3 -19.40 17.23 -6.35
C PRO A 3 -18.63 16.36 -7.36
N ALA A 4 -19.10 15.14 -7.62
CA ALA A 4 -18.53 14.26 -8.66
C ALA A 4 -18.59 14.85 -10.08
N ALA A 5 -19.67 15.54 -10.44
CA ALA A 5 -19.84 16.14 -11.77
C ALA A 5 -19.01 17.42 -11.96
N ALA A 6 -18.51 18.02 -10.86
CA ALA A 6 -17.60 19.16 -10.90
C ALA A 6 -16.15 18.72 -11.11
N ILE A 7 -15.75 17.60 -10.49
CA ILE A 7 -14.41 17.01 -10.63
C ILE A 7 -14.18 16.51 -12.06
N GLU A 8 -15.18 15.87 -12.67
CA GLU A 8 -15.11 15.36 -14.04
C GLU A 8 -14.88 16.49 -15.08
N LYS A 9 -15.49 17.66 -14.84
CA LYS A 9 -15.28 18.86 -15.67
C LYS A 9 -13.90 19.49 -15.50
N ILE A 10 -13.33 19.42 -14.30
CA ILE A 10 -11.99 19.95 -14.02
C ILE A 10 -10.91 19.03 -14.63
N GLN A 11 -11.08 17.71 -14.54
CA GLN A 11 -10.18 16.74 -15.19
C GLN A 11 -10.18 16.88 -16.72
N SER A 12 -11.35 17.10 -17.34
CA SER A 12 -11.44 17.35 -18.79
C SER A 12 -10.75 18.64 -19.26
N PHE A 13 -10.47 19.58 -18.35
CA PHE A 13 -9.87 20.87 -18.66
C PHE A 13 -8.35 20.89 -18.42
N LEU A 14 -7.84 20.05 -17.51
CA LEU A 14 -6.41 19.93 -17.21
C LEU A 14 -5.68 18.97 -18.16
N VAL A 15 -6.36 17.94 -18.67
CA VAL A 15 -5.83 17.09 -19.75
C VAL A 15 -6.11 17.78 -21.08
N GLY A 16 -5.23 18.69 -21.49
CA GLY A 16 -5.28 19.30 -22.81
C GLY A 16 -5.35 18.23 -23.89
N SER A 17 -6.47 18.16 -24.63
CA SER A 17 -6.58 17.25 -25.76
C SER A 17 -5.52 17.60 -26.80
N PRO A 18 -4.78 16.63 -27.38
CA PRO A 18 -3.80 16.93 -28.40
C PRO A 18 -4.50 17.49 -29.64
N LEU A 19 -4.08 18.69 -30.05
CA LEU A 19 -4.47 19.32 -31.31
C LEU A 19 -4.02 18.41 -32.45
N ARG A 20 -4.97 17.71 -33.11
CA ARG A 20 -4.74 17.13 -34.44
C ARG A 20 -4.39 18.26 -35.40
N SER A 21 -3.19 18.23 -35.96
CA SER A 21 -2.87 19.09 -37.11
C SER A 21 -3.66 18.59 -38.32
N VAL A 22 -4.61 19.41 -38.77
CA VAL A 22 -5.26 19.23 -40.07
C VAL A 22 -4.81 20.40 -40.92
N ALA A 23 -4.14 20.07 -42.03
CA ALA A 23 -3.63 21.01 -43.01
C ALA A 23 -4.76 21.93 -43.52
N ALA A 24 -4.48 23.24 -43.59
CA ALA A 24 -5.40 24.23 -44.11
C ALA A 24 -5.48 24.16 -45.65
N PRO A 25 -6.68 24.14 -46.26
CA PRO A 25 -6.86 24.55 -47.64
C PRO A 25 -7.07 26.07 -47.73
N SER A 26 -6.58 26.66 -48.82
CA SER A 26 -6.71 28.07 -49.20
C SER A 26 -8.16 28.52 -49.46
N PRO A 27 -8.47 29.83 -49.36
CA PRO A 27 -9.85 30.30 -49.37
C PRO A 27 -10.36 30.60 -50.79
N PRO A 28 -11.68 30.51 -51.02
CA PRO A 28 -12.33 31.37 -52.00
C PRO A 28 -13.24 32.40 -51.33
N SER A 29 -13.25 33.54 -52.00
CA SER A 29 -13.98 34.78 -51.78
C SER A 29 -15.50 34.59 -51.70
N TYR A 30 -16.17 35.41 -50.88
CA TYR A 30 -17.36 36.23 -51.17
C TYR A 30 -18.21 36.49 -49.91
N LEU A 31 -18.50 37.79 -49.67
CA LEU A 31 -19.36 38.34 -48.63
C LEU A 31 -20.83 37.89 -48.82
N HIS A 32 -21.54 37.54 -47.72
CA HIS A 32 -22.63 38.35 -47.17
C HIS A 32 -23.32 37.73 -45.92
N HIS A 33 -23.74 38.63 -45.02
CA HIS A 33 -24.76 38.52 -43.95
C HIS A 33 -24.41 37.83 -42.61
N TYR A 34 -23.88 38.65 -41.69
CA TYR A 34 -23.84 38.41 -40.25
C TYR A 34 -25.15 38.90 -39.58
N ARG A 35 -25.80 38.05 -38.79
CA ARG A 35 -26.60 38.45 -37.60
C ARG A 35 -26.04 37.72 -36.37
N PRO A 36 -25.89 38.38 -35.20
CA PRO A 36 -25.01 37.88 -34.14
C PRO A 36 -25.77 36.99 -33.15
N PHE A 37 -25.73 35.67 -33.34
CA PHE A 37 -26.21 34.71 -32.33
C PHE A 37 -25.13 34.28 -31.31
N HIS A 38 -23.88 34.75 -31.47
CA HIS A 38 -22.75 34.26 -30.68
C HIS A 38 -22.27 35.15 -29.52
N ARG A 39 -22.81 36.38 -29.35
CA ARG A 39 -22.41 37.27 -28.24
C ARG A 39 -23.21 37.00 -26.96
N GLN A 40 -24.51 36.75 -27.09
CA GLN A 40 -25.42 36.56 -25.95
C GLN A 40 -25.17 35.25 -25.18
N HIS A 41 -24.66 34.21 -25.85
CA HIS A 41 -24.35 32.91 -25.22
C HIS A 41 -23.00 32.94 -24.47
N ARG A 42 -22.00 33.68 -24.97
CA ARG A 42 -20.73 33.91 -24.25
C ARG A 42 -20.92 34.80 -23.03
N ASP A 43 -21.73 35.85 -23.14
CA ASP A 43 -21.98 36.76 -22.01
C ASP A 43 -22.83 36.11 -20.91
N ARG A 44 -23.78 35.22 -21.26
CA ARG A 44 -24.50 34.38 -20.28
C ARG A 44 -23.63 33.32 -19.62
N GLN A 45 -22.71 32.67 -20.36
CA GLN A 45 -21.76 31.73 -19.76
C GLN A 45 -20.72 32.44 -18.87
N ARG A 46 -20.21 33.62 -19.26
CA ARG A 46 -19.32 34.44 -18.42
C ARG A 46 -20.02 34.96 -17.17
N SER A 47 -21.26 35.42 -17.28
CA SER A 47 -22.07 35.86 -16.13
C SER A 47 -22.39 34.72 -15.16
N SER A 48 -22.66 33.52 -15.68
CA SER A 48 -22.88 32.33 -14.85
C SER A 48 -21.59 31.83 -14.18
N LEU A 49 -20.44 31.96 -14.84
CA LEU A 49 -19.13 31.58 -14.30
C LEU A 49 -18.62 32.58 -13.25
N LEU A 50 -18.81 33.88 -13.47
CA LEU A 50 -18.55 34.91 -12.45
C LEU A 50 -19.45 34.72 -11.24
N SER A 51 -20.75 34.42 -11.43
CA SER A 51 -21.64 34.12 -10.29
C SER A 51 -21.27 32.82 -9.56
N LEU A 52 -20.67 31.83 -10.24
CA LEU A 52 -20.25 30.58 -9.60
C LEU A 52 -18.91 30.75 -8.87
N ALA A 53 -17.98 31.52 -9.43
CA ALA A 53 -16.75 31.94 -8.76
C ALA A 53 -17.03 32.87 -7.56
N ASP A 54 -17.98 33.80 -7.70
CA ASP A 54 -18.48 34.68 -6.63
C ASP A 54 -19.26 33.90 -5.55
N LYS A 55 -19.97 32.82 -5.94
CA LYS A 55 -20.65 31.92 -5.00
C LYS A 55 -19.70 30.92 -4.32
N MET A 56 -18.59 30.54 -4.96
CA MET A 56 -17.54 29.73 -4.33
C MET A 56 -16.64 30.55 -3.40
N THR A 57 -16.43 31.84 -3.68
CA THR A 57 -15.75 32.78 -2.77
C THR A 57 -16.61 33.18 -1.57
N ALA A 58 -17.93 33.04 -1.65
CA ALA A 58 -18.82 33.34 -0.53
C ALA A 58 -18.82 32.28 0.61
N VAL A 59 -18.07 31.16 0.46
CA VAL A 59 -18.08 30.06 1.45
C VAL A 59 -16.68 29.58 1.85
N MET A 60 -15.60 29.99 1.18
CA MET A 60 -14.23 29.66 1.61
C MET A 60 -13.28 30.83 1.37
N ASP A 61 -12.52 31.19 2.41
CA ASP A 61 -11.45 32.19 2.37
C ASP A 61 -10.40 31.83 1.29
N LEU A 62 -9.78 32.81 0.63
CA LEU A 62 -8.72 32.58 -0.36
C LEU A 62 -7.57 31.74 0.20
N ASN A 63 -7.29 31.87 1.50
CA ASN A 63 -6.36 31.00 2.21
C ASN A 63 -6.86 29.56 2.33
N GLN A 64 -8.15 29.32 2.56
CA GLN A 64 -8.72 27.97 2.59
C GLN A 64 -8.72 27.32 1.20
N ILE A 65 -8.95 28.10 0.15
CA ILE A 65 -8.85 27.64 -1.23
C ILE A 65 -7.38 27.31 -1.59
N ALA A 66 -6.42 28.15 -1.20
CA ALA A 66 -5.00 27.88 -1.38
C ALA A 66 -4.54 26.63 -0.59
N ILE A 67 -5.02 26.46 0.65
CA ILE A 67 -4.76 25.28 1.47
C ILE A 67 -5.38 24.03 0.83
N ALA A 68 -6.62 24.09 0.36
CA ALA A 68 -7.29 23.00 -0.34
C ALA A 68 -6.60 22.65 -1.67
N CYS A 69 -6.19 23.64 -2.46
CA CYS A 69 -5.41 23.42 -3.68
C CYS A 69 -4.02 22.85 -3.39
N SER A 70 -3.35 23.27 -2.31
CA SER A 70 -2.06 22.71 -1.87
C SER A 70 -2.19 21.29 -1.31
N ALA A 71 -3.34 20.94 -0.73
CA ALA A 71 -3.67 19.59 -0.29
C ALA A 71 -4.00 18.65 -1.46
N ILE A 72 -4.34 19.20 -2.63
CA ILE A 72 -4.64 18.48 -3.88
C ILE A 72 -3.46 18.52 -4.86
N ALA A 73 -2.43 19.34 -4.62
CA ALA A 73 -1.29 19.46 -5.51
C ALA A 73 -0.49 18.15 -5.54
N VAL A 74 -0.53 17.49 -6.69
CA VAL A 74 0.39 16.40 -7.05
C VAL A 74 1.59 17.06 -7.72
N VAL A 75 2.78 16.86 -7.16
CA VAL A 75 4.03 17.41 -7.69
C VAL A 75 5.01 16.29 -7.93
N GLU A 76 5.52 16.20 -9.15
CA GLU A 76 6.54 15.22 -9.53
C GLU A 76 7.93 15.86 -9.42
N HIS A 77 8.89 15.07 -8.93
CA HIS A 77 10.29 15.48 -8.78
C HIS A 77 11.20 14.35 -9.28
N ASP A 78 12.21 14.73 -10.07
CA ASP A 78 13.33 13.85 -10.39
C ASP A 78 14.50 14.22 -9.47
N ILE A 79 14.78 13.33 -8.50
CA ILE A 79 15.72 13.57 -7.42
C ILE A 79 17.05 12.92 -7.76
N GLU A 80 18.10 13.72 -7.91
CA GLU A 80 19.48 13.23 -8.03
C GLU A 80 19.94 12.60 -6.71
N THR A 81 20.45 11.37 -6.79
CA THR A 81 20.98 10.59 -5.66
C THR A 81 22.37 10.05 -6.01
N PRO A 82 23.12 9.49 -5.05
CA PRO A 82 24.42 8.87 -5.33
C PRO A 82 24.40 7.78 -6.40
N HIS A 83 23.24 7.11 -6.58
CA HIS A 83 23.08 5.94 -7.44
C HIS A 83 22.18 6.22 -8.66
N GLY A 84 22.05 7.49 -9.05
CA GLY A 84 21.24 7.92 -10.19
C GLY A 84 20.02 8.72 -9.79
N VAL A 85 19.09 8.91 -10.74
CA VAL A 85 17.88 9.70 -10.54
C VAL A 85 16.74 8.82 -10.03
N LEU A 86 16.04 9.30 -9.01
CA LEU A 86 14.84 8.67 -8.48
C LEU A 86 13.63 9.57 -8.76
N HIS A 87 12.65 9.05 -9.49
CA HIS A 87 11.40 9.75 -9.74
C HIS A 87 10.48 9.61 -8.53
N VAL A 88 9.95 10.72 -8.03
CA VAL A 88 9.00 10.73 -6.91
C VAL A 88 7.81 11.61 -7.18
N THR A 89 6.63 11.16 -6.74
CA THR A 89 5.38 11.91 -6.81
C THR A 89 4.92 12.27 -5.40
N MET A 90 4.93 13.57 -5.08
CA MET A 90 4.47 14.11 -3.81
C MET A 90 3.00 14.52 -3.88
N ARG A 91 2.20 14.10 -2.89
CA ARG A 91 0.80 14.52 -2.71
C ARG A 91 0.62 15.17 -1.34
N GLY A 92 0.00 16.34 -1.33
CA GLY A 92 -0.20 17.13 -0.13
C GLY A 92 1.09 17.80 0.37
N THR A 93 1.00 18.50 1.49
CA THR A 93 2.11 19.28 2.07
C THR A 93 2.50 18.75 3.44
N PRO A 94 3.81 18.61 3.78
CA PRO A 94 4.24 18.15 5.09
C PRO A 94 3.76 19.11 6.18
N LYS A 95 3.22 18.57 7.29
CA LYS A 95 2.56 19.35 8.35
C LYS A 95 3.36 19.29 9.65
N GLY A 96 4.11 20.36 9.94
CA GLY A 96 4.88 20.46 11.18
C GLY A 96 5.90 19.33 11.32
N ASN A 97 5.93 18.68 12.48
CA ASN A 97 6.80 17.53 12.74
C ASN A 97 6.14 16.17 12.44
N ARG A 98 5.02 16.13 11.71
CA ARG A 98 4.41 14.84 11.33
C ARG A 98 5.30 14.14 10.30
N PRO A 99 5.45 12.81 10.39
CA PRO A 99 6.15 12.05 9.37
C PRO A 99 5.43 12.13 8.03
N VAL A 100 6.14 11.87 6.95
CA VAL A 100 5.59 11.69 5.61
C VAL A 100 5.32 10.21 5.36
N ILE A 101 4.21 9.88 4.71
CA ILE A 101 3.99 8.51 4.24
C ILE A 101 4.84 8.31 2.99
N LEU A 102 5.85 7.44 3.07
CA LEU A 102 6.73 7.11 1.95
C LEU A 102 6.34 5.74 1.38
N THR A 103 6.07 5.64 0.09
CA THR A 103 5.73 4.35 -0.53
C THR A 103 6.80 3.86 -1.47
N TYR A 104 7.09 2.55 -1.46
CA TYR A 104 7.99 1.91 -2.42
C TYR A 104 7.33 0.66 -3.00
N HIS A 105 7.19 0.61 -4.32
CA HIS A 105 6.45 -0.45 -5.02
C HIS A 105 7.26 -1.74 -5.19
N ASP A 106 6.59 -2.79 -5.68
CA ASP A 106 7.22 -4.07 -5.99
C ASP A 106 7.67 -4.17 -7.46
N ILE A 107 8.40 -5.24 -7.80
CA ILE A 107 8.83 -5.54 -9.17
C ILE A 107 7.65 -5.64 -10.14
N GLY A 108 7.82 -5.10 -11.35
CA GLY A 108 6.77 -5.09 -12.36
C GLY A 108 5.58 -4.18 -12.04
N LEU A 109 5.69 -3.34 -11.01
CA LEU A 109 4.74 -2.29 -10.72
C LEU A 109 5.45 -0.94 -10.73
N ASN A 110 4.67 0.13 -10.60
CA ASN A 110 5.12 1.46 -10.21
C ASN A 110 4.17 1.99 -9.13
N HIS A 111 4.35 3.21 -8.64
CA HIS A 111 3.51 3.73 -7.58
C HIS A 111 2.02 3.77 -7.95
N LYS A 112 1.70 3.98 -9.23
CA LYS A 112 0.32 4.05 -9.70
C LYS A 112 -0.33 2.68 -9.62
N SER A 113 0.27 1.66 -10.24
CA SER A 113 -0.28 0.30 -10.24
C SER A 113 -0.17 -0.40 -8.89
N CYS A 114 0.77 0.01 -8.03
CA CYS A 114 0.93 -0.58 -6.71
C CYS A 114 0.02 0.04 -5.64
N PHE A 115 -0.19 1.38 -5.67
CA PHE A 115 -0.78 2.10 -4.53
C PHE A 115 -2.00 2.96 -4.84
N ASN A 116 -2.30 3.33 -6.10
CA ASN A 116 -3.43 4.23 -6.36
C ASN A 116 -4.76 3.66 -5.86
N THR A 117 -5.00 2.35 -5.99
CA THR A 117 -6.23 1.73 -5.47
C THR A 117 -6.38 1.94 -3.96
N LEU A 118 -5.32 1.72 -3.19
CA LEU A 118 -5.32 1.95 -1.74
C LEU A 118 -5.49 3.44 -1.40
N PHE A 119 -4.67 4.31 -1.97
CA PHE A 119 -4.63 5.73 -1.61
C PHE A 119 -5.82 6.54 -2.14
N ASN A 120 -6.56 6.01 -3.12
CA ASN A 120 -7.82 6.58 -3.58
C ASN A 120 -9.06 5.97 -2.88
N PHE A 121 -8.87 4.98 -2.01
CA PHE A 121 -9.95 4.42 -1.21
C PHE A 121 -10.40 5.44 -0.15
N GLU A 122 -11.72 5.57 0.07
CA GLU A 122 -12.32 6.62 0.92
C GLU A 122 -11.72 6.65 2.33
N ASP A 123 -11.63 5.48 2.99
CA ASP A 123 -11.06 5.38 4.34
C ASP A 123 -9.56 5.77 4.39
N MET A 124 -8.81 5.50 3.32
CA MET A 124 -7.40 5.88 3.23
C MET A 124 -7.23 7.38 2.96
N GLN A 125 -8.17 8.00 2.24
CA GLN A 125 -8.19 9.45 2.04
C GLN A 125 -8.43 10.22 3.35
N GLU A 126 -9.24 9.68 4.25
CA GLU A 126 -9.40 10.24 5.60
C GLU A 126 -8.04 10.29 6.33
N ILE A 127 -7.31 9.18 6.32
CA ILE A 127 -5.98 9.09 6.96
C ILE A 127 -5.00 10.05 6.29
N THR A 128 -4.86 9.97 4.97
CA THR A 128 -3.88 10.75 4.19
C THR A 128 -4.19 12.25 4.18
N SER A 129 -5.40 12.69 4.55
CA SER A 129 -5.67 14.13 4.79
C SER A 129 -4.80 14.74 5.91
N HIS A 130 -4.27 13.90 6.81
CA HIS A 130 -3.42 14.32 7.93
C HIS A 130 -1.91 14.24 7.64
N PHE A 131 -1.50 13.62 6.55
CA PHE A 131 -0.10 13.38 6.20
C PHE A 131 0.21 13.92 4.80
N ALA A 132 1.48 14.18 4.51
CA ALA A 132 1.91 14.22 3.11
C ALA A 132 2.26 12.80 2.67
N VAL A 133 2.14 12.53 1.38
CA VAL A 133 2.49 11.24 0.79
C VAL A 133 3.57 11.47 -0.27
N VAL A 134 4.64 10.69 -0.22
CA VAL A 134 5.68 10.65 -1.26
C VAL A 134 5.69 9.25 -1.82
N HIS A 135 5.34 9.15 -3.09
CA HIS A 135 5.41 7.93 -3.86
C HIS A 135 6.74 7.84 -4.58
N VAL A 136 7.49 6.77 -4.36
CA VAL A 136 8.78 6.53 -5.03
C VAL A 136 8.56 5.52 -6.16
N ASP A 137 9.03 5.87 -7.35
CA ASP A 137 9.22 4.92 -8.44
C ASP A 137 10.69 4.50 -8.49
N ALA A 138 10.92 3.18 -8.49
CA ALA A 138 12.26 2.63 -8.66
C ALA A 138 12.85 3.08 -10.01
N PRO A 139 14.19 3.19 -10.13
CA PRO A 139 14.83 3.70 -11.34
C PRO A 139 14.33 3.02 -12.63
N GLY A 140 13.81 3.82 -13.55
CA GLY A 140 13.34 3.33 -14.85
C GLY A 140 11.99 2.60 -14.83
N GLN A 141 11.28 2.57 -13.68
CA GLN A 141 9.96 1.98 -13.54
C GLN A 141 8.82 3.01 -13.59
N GLN A 142 9.14 4.32 -13.56
CA GLN A 142 8.15 5.37 -13.75
C GLN A 142 7.53 5.33 -15.15
N GLU A 143 6.31 5.84 -15.27
CA GLU A 143 5.57 5.85 -16.53
C GLU A 143 6.34 6.62 -17.63
N GLY A 144 6.51 6.00 -18.79
CA GLY A 144 7.23 6.61 -19.92
C GLY A 144 8.74 6.68 -19.75
N ALA A 145 9.33 5.96 -18.78
CA ALA A 145 10.79 5.93 -18.59
C ALA A 145 11.52 5.42 -19.86
N PRO A 146 12.58 6.12 -20.31
CA PRO A 146 13.41 5.63 -21.40
C PRO A 146 14.19 4.37 -20.98
N PRO A 147 14.55 3.48 -21.92
CA PRO A 147 15.40 2.35 -21.62
C PRO A 147 16.78 2.83 -21.19
N PHE A 148 17.37 2.19 -20.18
CA PHE A 148 18.76 2.41 -19.82
C PHE A 148 19.70 1.91 -20.93
N PRO A 149 20.91 2.48 -21.06
CA PRO A 149 21.90 2.01 -22.01
C PRO A 149 22.27 0.54 -21.78
N THR A 150 22.62 -0.19 -22.85
CA THR A 150 23.15 -1.55 -22.73
C THR A 150 24.39 -1.58 -21.84
N GLY A 151 24.41 -2.51 -20.87
CA GLY A 151 25.49 -2.62 -19.88
C GLY A 151 25.40 -1.64 -18.72
N TYR A 152 24.28 -0.91 -18.59
CA TYR A 152 24.00 -0.09 -17.41
C TYR A 152 24.07 -0.92 -16.12
N GLN A 153 24.81 -0.42 -15.14
CA GLN A 153 24.90 -1.01 -13.82
C GLN A 153 23.73 -0.52 -12.99
N TYR A 154 22.68 -1.33 -12.92
CA TYR A 154 21.50 -1.01 -12.14
C TYR A 154 21.80 -1.10 -10.63
N PRO A 155 21.29 -0.18 -9.79
CA PRO A 155 21.54 -0.21 -8.36
C PRO A 155 21.11 -1.53 -7.71
N THR A 156 21.93 -2.06 -6.81
CA THR A 156 21.56 -3.19 -5.95
C THR A 156 20.45 -2.81 -4.99
N MET A 157 19.80 -3.79 -4.36
CA MET A 157 18.74 -3.52 -3.37
C MET A 157 19.20 -2.67 -2.18
N ASP A 158 20.48 -2.78 -1.79
CA ASP A 158 21.07 -1.96 -0.73
C ASP A 158 21.29 -0.53 -1.24
N GLU A 159 21.85 -0.36 -2.44
CA GLU A 159 22.05 0.95 -3.07
C GLU A 159 20.71 1.67 -3.32
N LEU A 160 19.65 0.94 -3.73
CA LEU A 160 18.29 1.50 -3.83
C LEU A 160 17.79 2.08 -2.50
N SER A 161 18.15 1.45 -1.37
CA SER A 161 17.82 1.99 -0.05
C SER A 161 18.61 3.25 0.29
N GLU A 162 19.88 3.33 -0.14
CA GLU A 162 20.76 4.48 0.05
C GLU A 162 20.35 5.71 -0.79
N MET A 163 19.49 5.53 -1.80
CA MET A 163 18.91 6.63 -2.55
C MET A 163 17.87 7.42 -1.73
N LEU A 164 17.18 6.77 -0.78
CA LEU A 164 16.03 7.35 -0.07
C LEU A 164 16.37 8.53 0.87
N PRO A 165 17.52 8.56 1.60
CA PRO A 165 17.92 9.73 2.36
C PRO A 165 18.05 11.01 1.51
N SER A 166 18.41 10.89 0.21
CA SER A 166 18.48 12.03 -0.71
C SER A 166 17.09 12.60 -1.00
N VAL A 167 16.09 11.73 -1.17
CA VAL A 167 14.67 12.12 -1.31
C VAL A 167 14.21 12.90 -0.09
N MET A 168 14.48 12.37 1.11
CA MET A 168 14.09 13.00 2.36
C MET A 168 14.74 14.37 2.53
N THR A 169 16.03 14.47 2.21
CA THR A 169 16.80 15.72 2.30
C THR A 169 16.26 16.79 1.34
N GLN A 170 16.04 16.45 0.06
CA GLN A 170 15.57 17.41 -0.94
C GLN A 170 14.14 17.88 -0.69
N LEU A 171 13.27 16.96 -0.22
CA LEU A 171 11.88 17.28 0.12
C LEU A 171 11.71 17.85 1.55
N LYS A 172 12.80 18.01 2.31
CA LYS A 172 12.82 18.50 3.70
C LYS A 172 11.91 17.68 4.63
N VAL A 173 11.98 16.36 4.48
CA VAL A 173 11.25 15.39 5.29
C VAL A 173 12.16 14.91 6.41
N ASN A 174 11.72 15.06 7.66
CA ASN A 174 12.51 14.67 8.84
C ASN A 174 12.45 13.16 9.08
N SER A 175 11.28 12.56 8.87
CA SER A 175 10.99 11.17 9.19
C SER A 175 9.83 10.65 8.35
N VAL A 176 9.75 9.33 8.20
CA VAL A 176 8.72 8.67 7.38
C VAL A 176 7.99 7.54 8.11
N ILE A 177 6.75 7.31 7.69
CA ILE A 177 6.06 6.04 7.84
C ILE A 177 6.12 5.34 6.48
N GLY A 178 6.89 4.27 6.37
CA GLY A 178 7.10 3.56 5.11
C GLY A 178 5.98 2.56 4.80
N ILE A 179 5.53 2.48 3.55
CA ILE A 179 4.64 1.42 3.05
C ILE A 179 5.33 0.78 1.83
N GLY A 180 5.76 -0.47 2.00
CA GLY A 180 6.47 -1.22 0.96
C GLY A 180 5.74 -2.49 0.56
N VAL A 181 5.82 -2.86 -0.72
CA VAL A 181 5.33 -4.15 -1.24
C VAL A 181 6.51 -4.93 -1.81
N GLY A 182 6.70 -6.18 -1.41
CA GLY A 182 7.75 -7.08 -1.91
C GLY A 182 9.14 -6.45 -1.92
N ALA A 183 9.69 -6.17 -3.10
CA ALA A 183 10.96 -5.46 -3.27
C ALA A 183 10.99 -4.12 -2.52
N GLY A 184 9.94 -3.32 -2.59
CA GLY A 184 9.83 -2.08 -1.84
C GLY A 184 9.77 -2.28 -0.33
N ALA A 185 9.18 -3.39 0.15
CA ALA A 185 9.19 -3.74 1.57
C ALA A 185 10.62 -4.09 2.04
N TYR A 186 11.38 -4.82 1.23
CA TYR A 186 12.79 -5.09 1.50
C TYR A 186 13.63 -3.80 1.54
N ILE A 187 13.47 -2.90 0.55
CA ILE A 187 14.22 -1.63 0.46
C ILE A 187 13.95 -0.74 1.66
N LEU A 188 12.68 -0.57 2.04
CA LEU A 188 12.31 0.22 3.21
C LEU A 188 12.77 -0.41 4.53
N SER A 189 12.81 -1.75 4.61
CA SER A 189 13.41 -2.44 5.75
C SER A 189 14.90 -2.16 5.84
N ARG A 190 15.63 -2.20 4.72
CA ARG A 190 17.07 -1.87 4.68
C ARG A 190 17.32 -0.40 5.06
N LEU A 191 16.48 0.54 4.59
CA LEU A 191 16.54 1.94 5.04
C LEU A 191 16.39 2.04 6.56
N ALA A 192 15.42 1.35 7.15
CA ALA A 192 15.18 1.42 8.59
C ALA A 192 16.28 0.75 9.43
N LEU A 193 16.99 -0.23 8.88
CA LEU A 193 18.17 -0.83 9.52
C LEU A 193 19.38 0.11 9.46
N ASN A 194 19.57 0.78 8.32
CA ASN A 194 20.72 1.67 8.09
C ASN A 194 20.55 3.04 8.78
N GLU A 195 19.35 3.60 8.70
CA GLU A 195 19.01 4.95 9.15
C GLU A 195 17.74 4.94 10.05
N PRO A 196 17.78 4.27 11.21
CA PRO A 196 16.60 4.08 12.06
C PRO A 196 15.96 5.40 12.54
N ALA A 197 16.74 6.49 12.62
CA ALA A 197 16.23 7.81 12.99
C ALA A 197 15.28 8.42 11.94
N LEU A 198 15.36 7.96 10.69
CA LEU A 198 14.52 8.45 9.58
C LEU A 198 13.18 7.71 9.49
N VAL A 199 13.02 6.57 10.16
CA VAL A 199 11.84 5.69 9.99
C VAL A 199 11.10 5.50 11.30
N GLU A 200 9.88 6.03 11.39
CA GLU A 200 9.05 5.91 12.60
C GLU A 200 8.23 4.62 12.63
N GLY A 201 7.87 4.11 11.46
CA GLY A 201 7.18 2.83 11.33
C GLY A 201 7.13 2.32 9.90
N LEU A 202 6.91 1.02 9.75
CA LEU A 202 6.86 0.32 8.48
C LEU A 202 5.60 -0.53 8.33
N VAL A 203 4.97 -0.46 7.16
CA VAL A 203 3.97 -1.42 6.69
C VAL A 203 4.61 -2.22 5.57
N LEU A 204 4.85 -3.50 5.81
CA LEU A 204 5.61 -4.39 4.93
C LEU A 204 4.68 -5.46 4.36
N ILE A 205 4.24 -5.25 3.12
CA ILE A 205 3.34 -6.15 2.41
C ILE A 205 4.17 -7.16 1.61
N ASN A 206 3.92 -8.46 1.79
CA ASN A 206 4.62 -9.55 1.08
C ASN A 206 6.17 -9.45 1.15
N VAL A 207 6.72 -9.00 2.28
CA VAL A 207 8.17 -8.92 2.45
C VAL A 207 8.81 -10.32 2.46
N ASP A 208 9.92 -10.48 1.73
CA ASP A 208 10.81 -11.63 1.84
C ASP A 208 12.20 -11.17 2.30
N PRO A 209 12.61 -11.48 3.55
CA PRO A 209 13.88 -11.04 4.11
C PRO A 209 15.07 -11.88 3.62
N CYS A 210 14.83 -12.97 2.89
CA CYS A 210 15.84 -13.96 2.56
C CYS A 210 16.43 -13.78 1.15
N ALA A 211 17.69 -14.20 0.99
CA ALA A 211 18.43 -14.18 -0.28
C ALA A 211 18.01 -15.29 -1.28
N LYS A 212 16.75 -15.76 -1.23
CA LYS A 212 16.32 -16.83 -2.14
C LYS A 212 16.12 -16.26 -3.55
N GLY A 213 16.70 -16.95 -4.54
CA GLY A 213 16.49 -16.68 -5.96
C GLY A 213 15.03 -16.92 -6.34
N TRP A 214 14.20 -15.89 -6.17
CA TRP A 214 12.76 -15.96 -6.39
C TRP A 214 12.43 -16.26 -7.87
N MET A 215 13.30 -15.85 -8.81
CA MET A 215 13.10 -16.11 -10.22
C MET A 215 13.20 -17.60 -10.56
N ASP A 216 14.16 -18.32 -9.95
CA ASP A 216 14.31 -19.76 -10.15
C ASP A 216 13.12 -20.51 -9.53
N TRP A 217 12.65 -20.04 -8.38
CA TRP A 217 11.43 -20.54 -7.75
C TRP A 217 10.20 -20.30 -8.67
N ALA A 218 10.00 -19.09 -9.17
CA ALA A 218 8.88 -18.75 -10.05
C ALA A 218 8.95 -19.54 -11.37
N ALA A 219 10.13 -19.65 -11.98
CA ALA A 219 10.34 -20.45 -13.18
C ALA A 219 10.05 -21.94 -12.94
N SER A 220 10.41 -22.48 -11.77
CA SER A 220 10.11 -23.87 -11.41
C SER A 220 8.62 -24.14 -11.25
N LYS A 221 7.84 -23.12 -10.86
CA LYS A 221 6.39 -23.20 -10.69
C LYS A 221 5.63 -23.11 -12.01
N MET A 222 6.19 -22.41 -12.99
CA MET A 222 5.54 -22.15 -14.29
C MET A 222 5.88 -23.18 -15.38
N SER A 223 6.16 -24.45 -15.06
CA SER A 223 6.49 -25.47 -16.05
C SER A 223 5.32 -25.72 -17.03
N GLY A 224 5.20 -24.89 -18.07
CA GLY A 224 4.07 -24.86 -19.00
C GLY A 224 3.86 -23.51 -19.70
N TRP A 225 4.32 -22.39 -19.11
CA TRP A 225 4.28 -21.06 -19.74
C TRP A 225 5.63 -20.73 -20.38
N THR A 226 5.62 -20.02 -21.52
CA THR A 226 6.84 -19.49 -22.12
C THR A 226 7.54 -18.62 -21.08
N SER A 227 8.82 -18.85 -20.78
CA SER A 227 9.60 -18.11 -19.78
C SER A 227 9.86 -16.65 -20.19
N ASN A 228 8.80 -15.87 -20.36
CA ASN A 228 8.89 -14.43 -20.55
C ASN A 228 8.87 -13.74 -19.18
N LEU A 229 9.47 -12.55 -19.12
CA LEU A 229 9.64 -11.80 -17.87
C LEU A 229 8.29 -11.46 -17.21
N VAL A 230 7.27 -11.17 -18.02
CA VAL A 230 5.92 -10.84 -17.55
C VAL A 230 5.35 -12.01 -16.74
N ASP A 231 5.45 -13.24 -17.24
CA ASP A 231 4.99 -14.45 -16.59
C ASP A 231 5.70 -14.69 -15.26
N ILE A 232 7.02 -14.50 -15.23
CA ILE A 232 7.83 -14.62 -14.01
C ILE A 232 7.35 -13.62 -12.95
N VAL A 233 7.13 -12.37 -13.33
CA VAL A 233 6.61 -11.32 -12.45
C VAL A 233 5.17 -11.63 -12.00
N MET A 234 4.32 -12.17 -12.88
CA MET A 234 2.95 -12.57 -12.52
C MET A 234 2.95 -13.69 -11.46
N ALA A 235 3.84 -14.69 -11.59
CA ALA A 235 3.99 -15.77 -10.61
C ALA A 235 4.62 -15.33 -9.28
N HIS A 236 5.27 -14.18 -9.23
CA HIS A 236 5.72 -13.55 -7.98
C HIS A 236 4.55 -12.89 -7.23
N HIS A 237 3.61 -12.28 -7.97
CA HIS A 237 2.48 -11.55 -7.38
C HIS A 237 1.26 -12.41 -7.07
N PHE A 238 1.01 -13.48 -7.82
CA PHE A 238 -0.23 -14.23 -7.73
C PHE A 238 0.03 -15.72 -7.51
N SER A 239 -0.85 -16.36 -6.74
CA SER A 239 -0.83 -17.81 -6.55
C SER A 239 -1.19 -18.56 -7.84
N ASP A 240 -0.79 -19.84 -7.89
CA ASP A 240 -1.12 -20.74 -9.01
C ASP A 240 -2.65 -20.79 -9.27
N ASP A 241 -3.45 -20.77 -8.18
CA ASP A 241 -4.91 -20.73 -8.25
C ASP A 241 -5.43 -19.41 -8.83
N GLU A 242 -4.92 -18.26 -8.38
CA GLU A 242 -5.30 -16.94 -8.93
C GLU A 242 -4.96 -16.80 -10.42
N LEU A 243 -3.80 -17.31 -10.82
CA LEU A 243 -3.34 -17.28 -12.21
C LEU A 243 -4.17 -18.22 -13.11
N SER A 244 -4.57 -19.38 -12.59
CA SER A 244 -5.37 -20.35 -13.33
C SER A 244 -6.85 -19.96 -13.44
N ASP A 245 -7.42 -19.37 -12.38
CA ASP A 245 -8.77 -18.78 -12.39
C ASP A 245 -8.86 -17.60 -13.37
N ASN A 246 -7.72 -16.97 -13.65
CA ASN A 246 -7.57 -15.97 -14.70
C ASN A 246 -8.56 -14.79 -14.58
N GLN A 247 -8.72 -14.30 -13.36
CA GLN A 247 -9.65 -13.22 -13.04
C GLN A 247 -9.28 -11.91 -13.76
N GLU A 248 -10.23 -10.97 -13.87
CA GLU A 248 -10.02 -9.68 -14.54
C GLU A 248 -8.79 -8.91 -14.01
N ILE A 249 -8.52 -9.03 -12.71
CA ILE A 249 -7.35 -8.39 -12.10
C ILE A 249 -6.03 -8.96 -12.62
N THR A 250 -5.89 -10.29 -12.74
CA THR A 250 -4.64 -10.90 -13.20
C THR A 250 -4.38 -10.54 -14.66
N GLN A 251 -5.43 -10.46 -15.49
CA GLN A 251 -5.33 -9.96 -16.86
C GLN A 251 -4.94 -8.48 -16.93
N THR A 252 -5.51 -7.65 -16.07
CA THR A 252 -5.19 -6.22 -15.99
C THR A 252 -3.72 -6.00 -15.63
N TYR A 253 -3.22 -6.68 -14.59
CA TYR A 253 -1.81 -6.57 -14.19
C TYR A 253 -0.87 -7.15 -15.25
N ARG A 254 -1.24 -8.27 -15.89
CA ARG A 254 -0.45 -8.84 -16.99
C ARG A 254 -0.27 -7.86 -18.14
N LEU A 255 -1.35 -7.18 -18.55
CA LEU A 255 -1.29 -6.16 -19.60
C LEU A 255 -0.46 -4.95 -19.15
N HIS A 256 -0.68 -4.47 -17.92
CA HIS A 256 0.09 -3.36 -17.36
C HIS A 256 1.60 -3.65 -17.35
N ILE A 257 2.00 -4.80 -16.80
CA ILE A 257 3.41 -5.22 -16.76
C ILE A 257 3.98 -5.32 -18.18
N ALA A 258 3.22 -5.80 -19.15
CA ALA A 258 3.69 -5.99 -20.52
C ALA A 258 3.77 -4.70 -21.34
N GLN A 259 2.94 -3.70 -21.06
CA GLN A 259 2.73 -2.54 -21.95
C GLN A 259 3.16 -1.21 -21.33
N ASP A 260 2.94 -1.03 -20.03
CA ASP A 260 3.12 0.27 -19.37
C ASP A 260 4.50 0.42 -18.71
N ILE A 261 5.19 -0.69 -18.49
CA ILE A 261 6.53 -0.74 -17.90
C ILE A 261 7.56 -1.07 -18.98
N ASN A 262 8.68 -0.35 -18.96
CA ASN A 262 9.80 -0.61 -19.86
C ASN A 262 10.43 -1.98 -19.54
N GLN A 263 10.36 -2.92 -20.49
CA GLN A 263 10.79 -4.30 -20.29
C GLN A 263 12.30 -4.46 -20.05
N GLU A 264 13.14 -3.59 -20.64
CA GLU A 264 14.59 -3.62 -20.43
C GLU A 264 14.93 -3.15 -19.01
N ASN A 265 14.30 -2.07 -18.56
CA ASN A 265 14.48 -1.57 -17.20
C ASN A 265 13.89 -2.53 -16.15
N LEU A 266 12.75 -3.16 -16.46
CA LEU A 266 12.14 -4.16 -15.59
C LEU A 266 13.06 -5.35 -15.38
N ALA A 267 13.72 -5.84 -16.44
CA ALA A 267 14.67 -6.94 -16.33
C ALA A 267 15.82 -6.59 -15.36
N LEU A 268 16.33 -5.37 -15.43
CA LEU A 268 17.36 -4.88 -14.51
C LEU A 268 16.87 -4.86 -13.05
N PHE A 269 15.67 -4.35 -12.80
CA PHE A 269 15.11 -4.30 -11.44
C PHE A 269 14.80 -5.70 -10.88
N CYS A 270 14.23 -6.60 -11.69
CA CYS A 270 14.00 -8.00 -11.32
C CYS A 270 15.32 -8.71 -10.98
N ASN A 271 16.37 -8.49 -11.77
CA ASN A 271 17.70 -9.06 -11.51
C ASN A 271 18.27 -8.53 -10.18
N ALA A 272 18.17 -7.23 -9.92
CA ALA A 272 18.61 -6.64 -8.66
C ALA A 272 17.87 -7.26 -7.45
N TYR A 273 16.55 -7.43 -7.55
CA TYR A 273 15.76 -8.08 -6.49
C TYR A 273 16.09 -9.58 -6.34
N ASN A 274 16.35 -10.28 -7.45
CA ASN A 274 16.74 -11.70 -7.42
C ASN A 274 18.12 -11.92 -6.79
N SER A 275 19.03 -10.97 -6.95
CA SER A 275 20.38 -11.00 -6.37
C SER A 275 20.48 -10.34 -5.00
N ARG A 276 19.34 -10.06 -4.34
CA ARG A 276 19.33 -9.47 -2.99
C ARG A 276 20.00 -10.41 -1.98
N ARG A 277 20.65 -9.83 -0.99
CA ARG A 277 21.16 -10.57 0.17
C ARG A 277 20.10 -10.71 1.25
N ASP A 278 20.41 -11.48 2.28
CA ASP A 278 19.55 -11.60 3.44
C ASP A 278 19.53 -10.27 4.22
N LEU A 279 18.40 -9.92 4.83
CA LEU A 279 18.31 -8.70 5.66
C LEU A 279 19.20 -8.78 6.90
N GLU A 280 19.62 -9.98 7.30
CA GLU A 280 20.46 -10.27 8.46
C GLU A 280 19.80 -9.81 9.77
N ILE A 281 18.46 -9.81 9.81
CA ILE A 281 17.69 -9.49 11.01
C ILE A 281 17.58 -10.71 11.94
N GLU A 282 17.68 -10.48 13.24
CA GLU A 282 17.50 -11.52 14.25
C GLU A 282 16.53 -11.04 15.33
N ARG A 283 15.79 -11.99 15.91
CA ARG A 283 14.85 -11.67 16.97
C ARG A 283 15.63 -11.40 18.26
N PRO A 284 15.45 -10.23 18.90
CA PRO A 284 16.09 -9.98 20.19
C PRO A 284 15.65 -10.99 21.24
N VAL A 285 16.60 -11.50 22.02
CA VAL A 285 16.33 -12.40 23.16
C VAL A 285 15.88 -11.56 24.35
N SER A 286 14.77 -11.94 24.96
CA SER A 286 14.21 -11.23 26.12
C SER A 286 15.24 -11.12 27.26
N GLY A 287 15.51 -9.90 27.72
CA GLY A 287 16.45 -9.62 28.82
C GLY A 287 17.84 -9.14 28.38
N LEU A 288 18.16 -9.17 27.08
CA LEU A 288 19.27 -8.42 26.49
C LEU A 288 18.77 -7.08 25.97
N THR A 289 19.63 -6.05 25.98
CA THR A 289 19.31 -4.73 25.43
C THR A 289 19.17 -4.83 23.91
N ASP A 290 18.14 -4.17 23.35
CA ASP A 290 17.85 -4.12 21.90
C ASP A 290 19.08 -3.66 21.07
N ASP A 291 20.01 -2.91 21.67
CA ASP A 291 21.18 -2.31 21.00
C ASP A 291 22.23 -3.31 20.50
N THR A 292 22.13 -4.60 20.83
CA THR A 292 23.12 -5.63 20.42
C THR A 292 22.67 -6.50 19.26
N VAL A 293 21.41 -6.40 18.82
CA VAL A 293 20.83 -7.28 17.79
C VAL A 293 20.41 -6.46 16.57
N ASN A 294 20.85 -6.88 15.39
CA ASN A 294 20.41 -6.26 14.14
C ASN A 294 18.93 -6.59 13.90
N THR A 295 18.03 -5.64 14.15
CA THR A 295 16.59 -5.81 13.95
C THR A 295 15.92 -4.46 13.74
N LEU A 296 14.67 -4.45 13.26
CA LEU A 296 13.92 -3.21 13.12
C LEU A 296 13.61 -2.61 14.50
N THR A 297 14.01 -1.36 14.72
CA THR A 297 13.78 -0.64 15.97
C THR A 297 12.45 0.13 15.99
N CYS A 298 11.89 0.42 14.81
CA CYS A 298 10.61 1.06 14.60
C CYS A 298 9.43 0.08 14.73
N THR A 299 8.21 0.60 14.85
CA THR A 299 7.00 -0.23 14.87
C THR A 299 6.74 -0.78 13.46
N SER A 300 6.45 -2.06 13.34
CA SER A 300 6.27 -2.73 12.05
C SER A 300 4.94 -3.48 11.96
N LEU A 301 4.23 -3.30 10.84
CA LEU A 301 3.05 -4.06 10.47
C LEU A 301 3.36 -4.92 9.24
N LEU A 302 3.48 -6.23 9.43
CA LEU A 302 3.64 -7.18 8.35
C LEU A 302 2.26 -7.57 7.81
N VAL A 303 2.08 -7.53 6.50
CA VAL A 303 0.80 -7.83 5.85
C VAL A 303 1.00 -8.88 4.76
N VAL A 304 0.14 -9.90 4.74
CA VAL A 304 0.14 -10.92 3.70
C VAL A 304 -1.26 -11.47 3.51
N GLY A 305 -1.64 -11.75 2.26
CA GLY A 305 -2.86 -12.50 1.95
C GLY A 305 -2.73 -13.97 2.36
N ASP A 306 -3.81 -14.61 2.77
CA ASP A 306 -3.78 -16.01 3.22
C ASP A 306 -3.45 -17.03 2.13
N THR A 307 -3.72 -16.68 0.87
CA THR A 307 -3.36 -17.46 -0.32
C THR A 307 -2.17 -16.88 -1.10
N SER A 308 -1.52 -15.83 -0.58
CA SER A 308 -0.36 -15.20 -1.24
C SER A 308 0.84 -16.16 -1.38
N PRO A 309 1.60 -16.11 -2.49
CA PRO A 309 2.87 -16.82 -2.60
C PRO A 309 3.90 -16.46 -1.52
N ALA A 310 3.78 -15.27 -0.92
CA ALA A 310 4.73 -14.75 0.06
C ALA A 310 4.45 -15.16 1.52
N VAL A 311 3.42 -15.97 1.80
CA VAL A 311 3.02 -16.33 3.19
C VAL A 311 4.19 -16.84 4.01
N ASP A 312 4.95 -17.82 3.50
CA ASP A 312 6.06 -18.43 4.25
C ASP A 312 7.19 -17.42 4.49
N ALA A 313 7.48 -16.56 3.51
CA ALA A 313 8.51 -15.54 3.61
C ALA A 313 8.16 -14.45 4.64
N VAL A 314 6.89 -14.02 4.67
CA VAL A 314 6.41 -13.03 5.64
C VAL A 314 6.36 -13.62 7.06
N VAL A 315 5.96 -14.88 7.21
CA VAL A 315 6.00 -15.58 8.50
C VAL A 315 7.44 -15.74 9.00
N GLU A 316 8.38 -16.03 8.10
CA GLU A 316 9.80 -16.07 8.42
C GLU A 316 10.35 -14.68 8.82
N CYS A 317 9.94 -13.62 8.12
CA CYS A 317 10.26 -12.25 8.55
C CYS A 317 9.76 -11.97 9.97
N ASN A 318 8.50 -12.31 10.26
CA ASN A 318 7.94 -12.15 11.59
C ASN A 318 8.73 -12.93 12.65
N SER A 319 9.19 -14.15 12.34
CA SER A 319 9.97 -14.99 13.25
C SER A 319 11.28 -14.31 13.70
N ARG A 320 11.84 -13.45 12.85
CA ARG A 320 13.10 -12.74 13.05
C ARG A 320 12.96 -11.31 13.61
N LEU A 321 11.74 -10.80 13.75
CA LEU A 321 11.50 -9.45 14.28
C LEU A 321 11.12 -9.45 15.77
N ASN A 322 11.32 -8.29 16.42
CA ASN A 322 10.91 -8.08 17.81
C ASN A 322 9.37 -8.12 17.93
N PRO A 323 8.79 -9.09 18.67
CA PRO A 323 7.34 -9.27 18.76
C PRO A 323 6.62 -8.15 19.54
N THR A 324 7.36 -7.33 20.30
CA THR A 324 6.76 -6.20 21.04
C THR A 324 6.51 -4.98 20.15
N LYS A 325 7.19 -4.90 19.01
CA LYS A 325 7.09 -3.80 18.04
C LYS A 325 6.49 -4.23 16.70
N THR A 326 6.28 -5.52 16.50
CA THR A 326 5.86 -6.09 15.22
C THR A 326 4.51 -6.77 15.34
N THR A 327 3.60 -6.44 14.42
CA THR A 327 2.31 -7.13 14.28
C THR A 327 2.25 -7.83 12.92
N LEU A 328 1.79 -9.09 12.91
CA LEU A 328 1.51 -9.83 11.68
C LEU A 328 0.00 -9.83 11.40
N LEU A 329 -0.38 -9.33 10.24
CA LEU A 329 -1.74 -9.34 9.71
C LEU A 329 -1.83 -10.29 8.51
N LYS A 330 -2.41 -11.47 8.73
CA LYS A 330 -2.79 -12.39 7.66
C LYS A 330 -4.21 -12.08 7.21
N MET A 331 -4.38 -11.57 6.00
CA MET A 331 -5.67 -11.14 5.45
C MET A 331 -6.41 -12.33 4.85
N GLN A 332 -7.57 -12.66 5.41
CA GLN A 332 -8.41 -13.76 4.92
C GLN A 332 -9.03 -13.46 3.56
N ASP A 333 -9.19 -14.50 2.75
CA ASP A 333 -9.76 -14.46 1.40
C ASP A 333 -9.00 -13.47 0.49
N CYS A 334 -7.67 -13.47 0.59
CA CYS A 334 -6.82 -12.51 -0.09
C CYS A 334 -5.56 -13.18 -0.63
N GLY A 335 -5.28 -12.97 -1.91
CA GLY A 335 -4.03 -13.40 -2.53
C GLY A 335 -2.93 -12.35 -2.44
N GLY A 336 -2.10 -12.28 -3.47
CA GLY A 336 -0.83 -11.56 -3.37
C GLY A 336 -0.85 -10.06 -3.58
N LEU A 337 -1.99 -9.39 -3.80
CA LEU A 337 -2.08 -7.92 -3.79
C LEU A 337 -3.09 -7.37 -2.77
N PRO A 338 -2.85 -7.47 -1.45
CA PRO A 338 -3.82 -7.06 -0.44
C PRO A 338 -4.27 -5.60 -0.53
N GLN A 339 -3.36 -4.71 -0.94
CA GLN A 339 -3.62 -3.29 -1.12
C GLN A 339 -4.54 -2.96 -2.31
N VAL A 340 -4.80 -3.94 -3.19
CA VAL A 340 -5.67 -3.81 -4.36
C VAL A 340 -6.95 -4.63 -4.18
N ILE A 341 -6.83 -5.85 -3.67
CA ILE A 341 -7.97 -6.78 -3.49
C ILE A 341 -8.84 -6.39 -2.29
N GLN A 342 -8.23 -5.98 -1.16
CA GLN A 342 -8.95 -5.62 0.06
C GLN A 342 -8.50 -4.26 0.65
N PRO A 343 -8.54 -3.16 -0.14
CA PRO A 343 -8.01 -1.86 0.27
C PRO A 343 -8.67 -1.30 1.53
N GLY A 344 -9.96 -1.56 1.76
CA GLY A 344 -10.66 -1.10 2.96
C GLY A 344 -10.17 -1.76 4.25
N LYS A 345 -9.96 -3.08 4.24
CA LYS A 345 -9.38 -3.78 5.42
C LYS A 345 -7.96 -3.32 5.69
N LEU A 346 -7.17 -3.09 4.64
CA LEU A 346 -5.80 -2.58 4.79
C LEU A 346 -5.78 -1.12 5.27
N ALA A 347 -6.68 -0.26 4.79
CA ALA A 347 -6.82 1.12 5.27
C ALA A 347 -7.21 1.15 6.75
N GLU A 348 -8.12 0.26 7.19
CA GLU A 348 -8.48 0.13 8.60
C GLU A 348 -7.28 -0.32 9.46
N ALA A 349 -6.53 -1.33 9.01
CA ALA A 349 -5.32 -1.78 9.69
C ALA A 349 -4.27 -0.65 9.78
N PHE A 350 -4.07 0.10 8.70
CA PHE A 350 -3.17 1.23 8.67
C PHE A 350 -3.61 2.35 9.63
N LYS A 351 -4.91 2.61 9.73
CA LYS A 351 -5.47 3.57 10.70
C LYS A 351 -5.11 3.19 12.14
N TYR A 352 -5.29 1.93 12.54
CA TYR A 352 -4.91 1.48 13.88
C TYR A 352 -3.40 1.54 14.11
N PHE A 353 -2.61 1.23 13.09
CA PHE A 353 -1.15 1.32 13.14
C PHE A 353 -0.67 2.76 13.42
N VAL A 354 -1.16 3.75 12.67
CA VAL A 354 -0.79 5.15 12.90
C VAL A 354 -1.33 5.71 14.22
N GLN A 355 -2.53 5.27 14.64
CA GLN A 355 -3.07 5.60 15.96
C GLN A 355 -2.22 5.04 17.11
N GLY A 356 -1.71 3.82 16.96
CA GLY A 356 -0.78 3.19 17.91
C GLY A 356 0.53 3.96 18.06
N MET A 357 0.97 4.64 17.00
CA MET A 357 2.12 5.56 17.02
C MET A 357 1.78 6.97 17.57
N GLY A 358 0.52 7.23 17.90
CA GLY A 358 0.04 8.51 18.43
C GLY A 358 -0.41 9.53 17.38
N TYR A 359 -0.22 9.23 16.08
CA TYR A 359 -0.66 10.09 15.00
C TYR A 359 -2.14 9.78 14.69
N MET A 360 -3.04 10.76 14.88
CA MET A 360 -4.52 10.69 14.77
C MET A 360 -5.30 10.57 16.10
N THR A 361 -4.67 10.90 17.23
CA THR A 361 -5.38 11.27 18.48
C THR A 361 -5.65 12.78 18.51
N LEU A 362 -6.85 13.21 18.90
CA LEU A 362 -7.19 14.64 19.04
C LEU A 362 -6.39 15.29 20.19
N ASN A 363 -6.27 16.62 20.15
CA ASN A 363 -5.71 17.48 21.23
C ASN A 363 -6.36 17.31 22.62
N ASN A 364 -7.37 16.43 22.77
CA ASN A 364 -8.01 16.05 24.04
C ASN A 364 -7.85 14.55 24.39
N GLY A 365 -6.94 13.82 23.73
CA GLY A 365 -6.62 12.43 24.07
C GLY A 365 -7.67 11.39 23.64
N LEU A 366 -8.57 11.72 22.71
CA LEU A 366 -9.59 10.78 22.19
C LEU A 366 -9.28 10.43 20.72
N PRO A 367 -9.30 9.14 20.31
CA PRO A 367 -9.07 8.74 18.92
C PRO A 367 -10.16 9.27 17.98
N THR A 368 -9.76 9.70 16.78
CA THR A 368 -10.60 10.49 15.84
C THR A 368 -11.51 9.66 14.93
N ALA A 369 -11.47 8.33 14.97
CA ALA A 369 -12.35 7.53 14.13
C ALA A 369 -13.55 7.04 14.94
N SER A 370 -14.76 7.45 14.55
CA SER A 370 -15.98 6.83 15.06
C SER A 370 -15.85 5.32 14.93
N MET A 371 -15.92 4.61 16.06
CA MET A 371 -15.94 3.16 16.07
C MET A 371 -17.12 2.71 15.22
N THR A 372 -16.88 2.25 13.99
CA THR A 372 -17.79 1.29 13.36
C THR A 372 -17.62 0.01 14.16
N ARG A 373 -18.30 -0.01 15.31
CA ARG A 373 -18.32 -1.14 16.23
C ARG A 373 -18.69 -2.34 15.37
N LEU A 374 -17.79 -3.31 15.26
CA LEU A 374 -18.16 -4.63 14.78
C LEU A 374 -19.37 -5.05 15.64
N VAL A 375 -20.56 -5.02 15.05
CA VAL A 375 -21.79 -5.41 15.74
C VAL A 375 -21.61 -6.89 15.98
N ARG A 376 -21.15 -7.23 17.19
CA ARG A 376 -21.28 -8.58 17.71
C ARG A 376 -22.77 -8.87 17.74
N SER A 377 -23.25 -9.57 16.73
CA SER A 377 -24.58 -10.15 16.69
C SER A 377 -24.78 -10.90 17.99
N ARG A 378 -25.52 -10.30 18.91
CA ARG A 378 -25.98 -10.99 20.11
C ARG A 378 -26.99 -12.01 19.63
N THR A 379 -26.57 -13.26 19.54
CA THR A 379 -27.50 -14.38 19.49
C THR A 379 -28.34 -14.31 20.77
N HIS A 380 -29.63 -13.99 20.62
CA HIS A 380 -30.60 -14.18 21.67
C HIS A 380 -30.71 -15.68 21.93
N SER A 381 -30.24 -16.15 23.09
CA SER A 381 -30.55 -17.48 23.56
C SER A 381 -32.05 -17.53 23.88
N THR A 382 -32.82 -18.13 22.99
CA THR A 382 -34.20 -18.51 23.22
C THR A 382 -34.24 -19.59 24.30
N SER A 383 -34.70 -19.22 25.49
CA SER A 383 -35.11 -20.15 26.54
C SER A 383 -36.37 -20.89 26.12
N SER A 384 -36.31 -22.22 25.96
CA SER A 384 -37.50 -23.05 25.95
C SER A 384 -37.79 -23.58 27.35
N MET A 385 -38.93 -23.12 27.88
CA MET A 385 -39.62 -23.72 29.00
C MET A 385 -40.11 -25.12 28.64
N GLY A 386 -40.02 -26.05 29.59
CA GLY A 386 -40.59 -27.38 29.46
C GLY A 386 -40.16 -28.31 30.58
N SER A 387 -40.48 -27.95 31.84
CA SER A 387 -40.36 -28.87 32.97
C SER A 387 -41.76 -29.40 33.29
N VAL A 388 -41.98 -30.69 33.05
CA VAL A 388 -43.10 -31.47 33.58
C VAL A 388 -42.54 -32.82 34.02
N GLU A 389 -43.19 -33.41 35.00
CA GLU A 389 -42.63 -34.12 36.15
C GLU A 389 -42.80 -35.65 36.10
N GLY A 390 -41.97 -36.38 36.88
CA GLY A 390 -42.16 -37.79 37.28
C GLY A 390 -41.27 -38.79 36.52
N SER A 391 -40.70 -39.86 37.10
CA SER A 391 -40.79 -40.46 38.42
C SER A 391 -39.59 -41.43 38.62
N ARG A 392 -39.11 -41.48 39.86
CA ARG A 392 -38.30 -42.52 40.57
C ARG A 392 -37.79 -43.74 39.79
N SER A 393 -36.49 -44.07 39.98
CA SER A 393 -36.04 -45.32 40.65
C SER A 393 -34.54 -45.34 40.94
N ARG A 394 -34.22 -45.84 42.14
CA ARG A 394 -32.88 -46.15 42.67
C ARG A 394 -32.31 -47.40 41.99
N THR A 395 -31.00 -47.43 41.75
CA THR A 395 -30.15 -48.57 42.13
C THR A 395 -28.68 -48.18 42.25
N HIS A 396 -28.06 -48.86 43.20
CA HIS A 396 -26.74 -48.72 43.79
C HIS A 396 -25.83 -49.78 43.17
N THR A 397 -24.61 -49.44 42.74
CA THR A 397 -23.45 -50.36 42.80
C THR A 397 -22.16 -49.58 42.70
N GLN A 398 -21.27 -49.97 43.59
CA GLN A 398 -19.93 -49.49 43.96
C GLN A 398 -18.92 -50.52 43.44
N LEU A 399 -17.68 -50.10 43.13
CA LEU A 399 -16.39 -50.84 43.08
C LEU A 399 -15.42 -49.94 42.26
N GLU A 400 -14.33 -49.30 42.71
CA GLU A 400 -13.24 -49.52 43.69
C GLU A 400 -11.91 -49.96 43.03
N GLY A 401 -10.81 -49.24 43.35
CA GLY A 401 -9.38 -49.52 43.02
C GLY A 401 -8.68 -48.39 42.24
N ALA A 402 -7.94 -47.40 42.80
CA ALA A 402 -6.67 -47.40 43.57
C ALA A 402 -5.47 -47.88 42.70
N THR A 403 -4.29 -47.24 42.51
CA THR A 403 -3.41 -46.38 43.36
C THR A 403 -2.27 -45.67 42.57
N ALA A 404 -1.91 -44.45 43.02
CA ALA A 404 -0.55 -43.89 43.33
C ALA A 404 0.53 -43.44 42.28
N ALA A 405 0.96 -42.16 42.49
CA ALA A 405 2.32 -41.51 42.41
C ALA A 405 3.09 -41.51 41.07
N GLY A 406 3.57 -40.39 40.48
CA GLY A 406 4.41 -39.26 40.96
C GLY A 406 4.97 -38.48 39.72
N PRO A 407 5.89 -37.49 39.84
CA PRO A 407 5.63 -36.08 39.51
C PRO A 407 6.18 -35.53 38.17
N GLY A 408 5.49 -34.50 37.64
CA GLY A 408 6.02 -33.20 37.20
C GLY A 408 6.91 -33.11 35.94
N VAL A 409 6.34 -32.60 34.84
CA VAL A 409 6.95 -31.58 33.95
C VAL A 409 5.81 -30.79 33.29
N GLU A 410 5.61 -29.53 33.68
CA GLU A 410 4.74 -28.58 32.94
C GLU A 410 5.49 -28.07 31.71
N GLN A 411 5.11 -28.55 30.52
CA GLN A 411 5.47 -27.91 29.25
C GLN A 411 4.37 -26.92 28.88
N ALA A 412 4.70 -25.63 28.97
CA ALA A 412 3.89 -24.55 28.42
C ALA A 412 3.80 -24.71 26.89
N ARG A 413 2.62 -25.07 26.39
CA ARG A 413 2.28 -25.00 24.97
C ARG A 413 1.93 -23.54 24.61
N PRO A 414 2.40 -23.02 23.47
CA PRO A 414 1.92 -21.74 22.97
C PRO A 414 0.43 -21.85 22.62
N GLN A 415 -0.37 -20.94 23.15
CA GLN A 415 -1.79 -20.82 22.83
C GLN A 415 -1.93 -20.27 21.41
N THR A 416 -2.18 -21.17 20.45
CA THR A 416 -2.73 -20.81 19.15
C THR A 416 -4.17 -20.36 19.36
N MET A 417 -4.48 -19.11 19.06
CA MET A 417 -5.86 -18.63 19.02
C MET A 417 -6.40 -18.91 17.61
N GLU A 418 -7.03 -20.07 17.43
CA GLU A 418 -7.88 -20.31 16.27
C GLU A 418 -9.20 -19.57 16.49
N VAL A 419 -9.52 -18.65 15.58
CA VAL A 419 -10.83 -18.01 15.51
C VAL A 419 -11.59 -18.71 14.40
N SER A 420 -12.43 -19.68 14.77
CA SER A 420 -13.41 -20.28 13.86
C SER A 420 -14.62 -19.34 13.74
N CYS A 421 -15.06 -19.09 12.50
CA CYS A 421 -16.41 -18.64 12.22
C CYS A 421 -17.35 -19.85 12.12
#